data_AF-A0A381VGS4-F1
#
_entry.id   AF-A0A381VGS4-F1
#
_cell.length_a   1.000
_cell.length_b   1.000
_cell.length_c   1.000
_cell.angle_alpha   90.00
_cell.angle_beta   90.00
_cell.angle_gamma   90.00
#
_symmetry.space_group_name_H-M   'P 1'
#
loop_
_entity.id
_entity.type
_entity.pdbx_description
1 polymer ?
#
loop_
_entity_poly.entity_id
_entity_poly.type
_entity_poly.pdbx_seq_one_letter_code
_entity_poly.pdbx_strand_id
1 'polypeptide(L)'
;MKAFKELRSEVDELTEFRFIDKAQRKKMKIRMQKLAKSGAFQAKKARARLRMPDAAKLMVQAKKAAKKIILKKFYPKYNEMSMMAKVKIDQVVATKYGAAIDKIGKKQIPKMKKAAMLRVKAAKEKSKEDA
;
A
#
# COMPACT_ATOMS: atom_id res chain seq x y z
N MET A 1 -24.99 -37.39 7.30
CA MET A 1 -23.52 -37.40 7.31
C MET A 1 -23.06 -37.54 5.86
N LYS A 2 -22.32 -36.58 5.30
CA LYS A 2 -21.81 -36.67 3.92
C LYS A 2 -20.85 -37.85 3.79
N ALA A 3 -20.77 -38.45 2.60
CA ALA A 3 -19.85 -39.54 2.37
C ALA A 3 -18.40 -39.03 2.41
N PHE A 4 -17.47 -39.83 2.95
CA PHE A 4 -16.04 -39.46 3.07
C PHE A 4 -15.41 -39.03 1.73
N LYS A 5 -15.89 -39.60 0.60
CA LYS A 5 -15.44 -39.24 -0.74
C LYS A 5 -15.86 -37.83 -1.16
N GLU A 6 -17.08 -37.41 -0.79
CA GLU A 6 -17.62 -36.08 -1.09
C GLU A 6 -16.92 -35.00 -0.26
N LEU A 7 -16.60 -35.31 1.00
CA LEU A 7 -15.80 -34.45 1.86
C LEU A 7 -14.37 -34.26 1.31
N ARG A 8 -13.79 -35.32 0.73
CA ARG A 8 -12.46 -35.25 0.13
C ARG A 8 -12.43 -34.42 -1.15
N SER A 9 -13.42 -34.56 -2.03
CA SER A 9 -13.54 -33.71 -3.22
C SER A 9 -13.79 -32.25 -2.86
N GLU A 10 -14.62 -31.97 -1.85
CA GLU A 10 -14.83 -30.60 -1.35
C GLU A 10 -13.54 -30.01 -0.78
N VAL A 11 -12.73 -30.81 -0.07
CA VAL A 11 -11.42 -30.39 0.44
C VAL A 11 -10.41 -30.21 -0.68
N ASP A 12 -10.38 -31.07 -1.70
CA ASP A 12 -9.49 -30.94 -2.87
C ASP A 12 -9.83 -29.65 -3.66
N GLU A 13 -11.11 -29.34 -3.87
CA GLU A 13 -11.56 -28.08 -4.48
C GLU A 13 -11.25 -26.84 -3.62
N LEU A 14 -11.28 -26.96 -2.29
CA LEU A 14 -10.91 -25.90 -1.34
C LEU A 14 -9.38 -25.74 -1.18
N THR A 15 -8.59 -26.79 -1.45
CA THR A 15 -7.13 -26.84 -1.24
C THR A 15 -6.32 -26.61 -2.52
N GLU A 16 -6.96 -26.51 -3.68
CA GLU A 16 -6.34 -25.89 -4.85
C GLU A 16 -6.13 -24.39 -4.60
N PHE A 17 -5.08 -24.08 -3.84
CA PHE A 17 -4.44 -22.78 -3.87
C PHE A 17 -4.25 -22.43 -5.34
N ARG A 18 -4.99 -21.42 -5.85
CA ARG A 18 -4.80 -20.89 -7.21
C ARG A 18 -3.41 -20.29 -7.31
N PHE A 19 -2.40 -21.13 -7.46
CA PHE A 19 -1.01 -20.74 -7.65
C PHE A 19 -0.92 -20.12 -9.03
N ILE A 20 -0.88 -18.79 -9.07
CA ILE A 20 -0.66 -18.06 -10.31
C ILE A 20 0.77 -18.35 -10.77
N ASP A 21 0.88 -19.13 -11.85
CA ASP A 21 2.15 -19.48 -12.44
C ASP A 21 2.97 -18.23 -12.83
N LYS A 22 4.30 -18.36 -12.89
CA LYS A 22 5.22 -17.29 -13.30
C LYS A 22 4.82 -16.72 -14.67
N ALA A 23 4.39 -17.57 -15.62
CA ALA A 23 3.94 -17.10 -16.92
C ALA A 23 2.65 -16.28 -16.84
N GLN A 24 1.69 -16.70 -16.01
CA GLN A 24 0.44 -15.95 -15.78
C GLN A 24 0.70 -14.59 -15.10
N ARG A 25 1.60 -14.54 -14.10
CA ARG A 25 2.04 -13.28 -13.48
C ARG A 25 2.70 -12.34 -14.50
N LYS A 26 3.53 -12.87 -15.40
CA LYS A 26 4.15 -12.09 -16.49
C LYS A 26 3.09 -11.50 -17.43
N LYS A 27 2.11 -12.31 -17.86
CA LYS A 27 0.98 -11.85 -18.70
C LYS A 27 0.16 -10.76 -18.00
N MET A 28 -0.16 -10.95 -16.72
CA MET A 28 -0.87 -9.96 -15.91
C MET A 28 -0.07 -8.65 -15.77
N LYS A 29 1.25 -8.73 -15.52
CA LYS A 29 2.13 -7.56 -15.45
C LYS A 29 2.09 -6.76 -16.76
N ILE A 30 2.21 -7.43 -17.91
CA ILE A 30 2.17 -6.77 -19.22
C ILE A 30 0.82 -6.09 -19.44
N ARG A 31 -0.29 -6.77 -19.11
CA ARG A 31 -1.64 -6.20 -19.20
C ARG A 31 -1.78 -4.95 -18.33
N MET A 32 -1.31 -4.99 -17.08
CA MET A 32 -1.33 -3.85 -16.17
C MET A 32 -0.45 -2.69 -16.65
N GLN A 33 0.70 -2.97 -17.28
CA GLN A 33 1.55 -1.94 -17.88
C GLN A 33 0.86 -1.22 -19.04
N LYS A 34 0.17 -1.97 -19.91
CA LYS A 34 -0.63 -1.39 -21.00
C LYS A 34 -1.79 -0.55 -20.46
N LEU A 35 -2.53 -1.07 -19.47
CA LEU A 35 -3.62 -0.36 -18.83
C LEU A 35 -3.14 0.93 -18.14
N ALA A 36 -2.00 0.89 -17.46
CA ALA A 36 -1.42 2.07 -16.81
C ALA A 36 -1.06 3.18 -17.81
N LYS A 37 -0.73 2.85 -19.05
CA LYS A 37 -0.45 3.85 -20.11
C LYS A 37 -1.72 4.42 -20.75
N SER A 38 -2.88 3.77 -20.57
CA SER A 38 -4.14 4.22 -21.18
C SER A 38 -4.54 5.62 -20.71
N GLY A 39 -5.08 6.43 -21.63
CA GLY A 39 -5.56 7.79 -21.33
C GLY A 39 -6.62 7.81 -20.23
N ALA A 40 -7.53 6.84 -20.22
CA ALA A 40 -8.56 6.71 -19.17
C ALA A 40 -7.95 6.54 -17.76
N PHE A 41 -6.92 5.71 -17.63
CA PHE A 41 -6.23 5.51 -16.35
C PHE A 41 -5.46 6.77 -15.92
N GLN A 42 -4.76 7.42 -16.86
CA GLN A 42 -4.02 8.66 -16.57
C GLN A 42 -4.97 9.80 -16.18
N ALA A 43 -6.08 9.97 -16.89
CA ALA A 43 -7.12 10.95 -16.57
C ALA A 43 -7.78 10.66 -15.21
N LYS A 44 -8.01 9.38 -14.86
CA LYS A 44 -8.50 9.00 -13.52
C LYS A 44 -7.49 9.37 -12.44
N LYS A 45 -6.19 9.11 -12.67
CA LYS A 45 -5.10 9.46 -11.75
C LYS A 45 -4.94 10.98 -11.60
N ALA A 46 -5.05 11.74 -12.69
CA ALA A 46 -5.00 13.20 -12.67
C ALA A 46 -6.16 13.78 -11.84
N ARG A 47 -7.39 13.35 -12.10
CA ARG A 47 -8.57 13.73 -11.30
C ARG A 47 -8.41 13.41 -9.81
N ALA A 48 -7.86 12.24 -9.48
CA ALA A 48 -7.58 11.87 -8.09
C ALA A 48 -6.49 12.72 -7.44
N ARG A 49 -5.53 13.27 -8.22
CA ARG A 49 -4.47 14.15 -7.70
C ARG A 49 -5.01 15.52 -7.28
N LEU A 50 -6.02 16.03 -7.97
CA LEU A 50 -6.68 17.31 -7.70
C LEU A 50 -7.59 17.28 -6.46
N ARG A 51 -7.90 16.10 -5.95
CA ARG A 51 -8.79 15.91 -4.80
C ARG A 51 -8.00 15.71 -3.51
N MET A 52 -8.54 16.24 -2.42
CA MET A 52 -8.00 15.97 -1.08
C MET A 52 -8.19 14.49 -0.72
N PRO A 53 -7.19 13.85 -0.10
CA PRO A 53 -7.33 12.49 0.39
C PRO A 53 -8.33 12.46 1.56
N ASP A 54 -9.12 11.39 1.61
CA ASP A 54 -10.02 11.08 2.72
C ASP A 54 -9.26 10.88 4.04
N ALA A 55 -9.95 11.07 5.17
CA ALA A 55 -9.42 10.94 6.52
C ALA A 55 -8.77 9.57 6.77
N ALA A 56 -9.39 8.47 6.29
CA ALA A 56 -8.82 7.13 6.43
C ALA A 56 -7.49 7.00 5.64
N LYS A 57 -7.40 7.61 4.45
CA LYS A 57 -6.18 7.61 3.64
C LYS A 57 -5.07 8.42 4.31
N LEU A 58 -5.41 9.56 4.91
CA LEU A 58 -4.47 10.37 5.69
C LEU A 58 -3.95 9.60 6.91
N MET A 59 -4.80 8.87 7.61
CA MET A 59 -4.42 8.02 8.74
C MET A 59 -3.42 6.94 8.32
N VAL A 60 -3.68 6.24 7.21
CA VAL A 60 -2.76 5.22 6.69
C VAL A 60 -1.41 5.84 6.31
N GLN A 61 -1.41 7.01 5.67
CA GLN A 61 -0.17 7.72 5.34
C GLN A 61 0.60 8.14 6.60
N ALA A 62 -0.11 8.65 7.61
CA ALA A 62 0.48 9.07 8.88
C ALA A 62 1.08 7.89 9.66
N LYS A 63 0.39 6.74 9.71
CA LYS A 63 0.94 5.50 10.32
C LYS A 63 2.21 5.03 9.58
N LYS A 64 2.22 5.09 8.24
CA LYS A 64 3.41 4.76 7.43
C LYS A 64 4.58 5.70 7.70
N ALA A 65 4.31 7.00 7.82
CA ALA A 65 5.33 7.99 8.15
C ALA A 65 5.86 7.79 9.58
N ALA A 66 4.99 7.51 10.55
CA ALA A 66 5.37 7.17 11.92
C ALA A 66 6.26 5.92 11.98
N LYS A 67 5.89 4.83 11.28
CA LYS A 67 6.71 3.62 11.18
C LYS A 67 8.12 3.92 10.64
N LYS A 68 8.23 4.77 9.61
CA LYS A 68 9.53 5.17 9.05
C LYS A 68 10.42 5.91 10.06
N ILE A 69 9.85 6.71 10.95
CA ILE A 69 10.63 7.39 12.01
C ILE A 69 11.23 6.36 12.96
N ILE A 70 10.43 5.39 13.40
CA ILE A 70 10.88 4.31 14.30
C ILE A 70 11.96 3.46 13.62
N LEU A 71 11.74 3.07 12.35
CA LEU A 71 12.73 2.33 11.58
C LEU A 71 14.04 3.10 11.45
N LYS A 72 14.01 4.40 11.12
CA LYS A 72 15.22 5.23 11.05
C LYS A 72 15.97 5.33 12.37
N LYS A 73 15.24 5.35 13.50
CA LYS A 73 15.85 5.47 14.83
C LYS A 73 16.47 4.17 15.32
N PHE A 74 15.75 3.06 15.21
CA PHE A 74 16.14 1.79 15.83
C PHE A 74 16.79 0.79 14.85
N TYR A 75 16.59 0.99 13.54
CA TYR A 75 17.10 0.10 12.49
C TYR A 75 17.71 0.93 11.34
N PRO A 76 18.81 1.65 11.56
CA PRO A 76 19.40 2.55 10.55
C PRO A 76 19.78 1.81 9.25
N LYS A 77 20.26 0.56 9.35
CA LYS A 77 20.61 -0.30 8.21
C LYS A 77 19.39 -1.01 7.57
N TYR A 78 18.16 -0.61 7.89
CA TYR A 78 16.93 -1.27 7.41
C TYR A 78 16.87 -1.44 5.90
N ASN A 79 17.31 -0.43 5.14
CA ASN A 79 17.20 -0.45 3.69
C ASN A 79 18.19 -1.43 3.01
N GLU A 80 19.32 -1.71 3.66
CA GLU A 80 20.40 -2.57 3.14
C GLU A 80 20.13 -4.07 3.41
N MET A 81 19.18 -4.38 4.29
CA MET A 81 18.88 -5.76 4.66
C MET A 81 18.14 -6.55 3.58
N SER A 82 18.30 -7.87 3.63
CA SER A 82 17.56 -8.82 2.81
C SER A 82 16.04 -8.74 3.08
N MET A 83 15.23 -9.16 2.12
CA MET A 83 13.77 -9.11 2.26
C MET A 83 13.28 -9.87 3.50
N MET A 84 13.87 -11.04 3.78
CA MET A 84 13.50 -11.85 4.95
C MET A 84 13.83 -11.13 6.26
N ALA A 85 14.98 -10.47 6.35
CA ALA A 85 15.35 -9.68 7.52
C ALA A 85 14.42 -8.48 7.72
N LYS A 86 14.02 -7.81 6.63
CA LYS A 86 13.02 -6.71 6.66
C LYS A 86 11.67 -7.18 7.21
N VAL A 87 11.18 -8.35 6.76
CA VAL A 87 9.91 -8.92 7.25
C VAL A 87 9.98 -9.22 8.75
N LYS A 88 11.07 -9.84 9.23
CA LYS A 88 11.27 -10.11 10.67
C LYS A 88 11.26 -8.82 11.49
N ILE A 89 11.99 -7.80 11.05
CA ILE A 89 12.03 -6.50 11.74
C ILE A 89 10.65 -5.83 11.73
N ASP A 90 9.94 -5.88 10.62
CA ASP A 90 8.60 -5.33 10.51
C ASP A 90 7.62 -6.00 11.49
N GLN A 91 7.75 -7.31 11.70
CA GLN A 91 6.97 -8.04 12.71
C GLN A 91 7.34 -7.59 14.13
N VAL A 92 8.63 -7.46 14.44
CA VAL A 92 9.10 -6.95 15.74
C VAL A 92 8.64 -5.50 15.98
N VAL A 93 8.64 -4.67 14.94
CA VAL A 93 8.20 -3.28 15.03
C VAL A 93 6.68 -3.20 15.25
N ALA A 94 5.91 -4.07 14.62
CA ALA A 94 4.48 -4.14 14.83
C ALA A 94 4.13 -4.55 16.27
N THR A 95 4.82 -5.55 16.83
CA THR A 95 4.56 -6.04 18.20
C THR A 95 5.03 -5.06 19.26
N LYS A 96 6.28 -4.56 19.16
CA LYS A 96 6.87 -3.70 20.21
C LYS A 96 6.43 -2.25 20.13
N TYR A 97 6.23 -1.73 18.92
CA TYR A 97 6.00 -0.31 18.70
C TYR A 97 4.63 0.03 18.11
N GLY A 98 3.70 -0.93 17.97
CA GLY A 98 2.38 -0.72 17.38
C GLY A 98 1.61 0.46 18.01
N ALA A 99 1.50 0.49 19.34
CA ALA A 99 0.84 1.58 20.06
C ALA A 99 1.55 2.94 19.90
N ALA A 100 2.89 2.93 19.86
CA ALA A 100 3.69 4.13 19.63
C ALA A 100 3.49 4.68 18.20
N ILE A 101 3.43 3.79 17.20
CA ILE A 101 3.13 4.15 15.79
C ILE A 101 1.76 4.81 15.70
N ASP A 102 0.76 4.30 16.42
CA ASP A 102 -0.58 4.88 16.41
C ASP A 102 -0.62 6.26 17.07
N LYS A 103 0.07 6.44 18.20
CA LYS A 103 0.17 7.73 18.90
C LYS A 103 0.91 8.77 18.05
N ILE A 104 2.04 8.39 17.46
CA ILE A 104 2.82 9.27 16.58
C ILE A 104 2.04 9.56 15.29
N GLY A 105 1.37 8.56 14.73
CA GLY A 105 0.52 8.69 13.54
C GLY A 105 -0.59 9.71 13.73
N LYS A 106 -1.32 9.65 14.86
CA LYS A 106 -2.35 10.64 15.20
C LYS A 106 -1.78 12.07 15.27
N LYS A 107 -0.61 12.25 15.89
CA LYS A 107 0.07 13.55 15.96
C LYS A 107 0.54 14.06 14.60
N GLN A 108 0.80 13.18 13.63
CA GLN A 108 1.25 13.57 12.29
C GLN A 108 0.12 13.97 11.34
N ILE A 109 -1.15 13.68 11.66
CA ILE A 109 -2.29 14.00 10.79
C ILE A 109 -2.30 15.48 10.33
N PRO A 110 -2.13 16.48 11.21
CA PRO A 110 -2.20 17.88 10.79
C PRO A 110 -1.09 18.23 9.79
N LYS A 111 0.13 17.73 10.01
CA LYS A 111 1.26 17.90 9.10
C LYS A 111 0.98 17.24 7.74
N MET A 112 0.44 16.03 7.74
CA MET A 112 0.07 15.32 6.51
C MET A 112 -1.08 16.01 5.76
N LYS A 113 -2.06 16.59 6.48
CA LYS A 113 -3.16 17.37 5.87
C LYS A 113 -2.63 18.63 5.19
N LYS A 114 -1.72 19.37 5.83
CA LYS A 114 -1.05 20.53 5.22
C LYS A 114 -0.27 20.14 3.96
N ALA A 115 0.54 19.08 4.03
CA ALA A 115 1.28 18.57 2.88
C ALA A 115 0.36 18.13 1.73
N ALA A 116 -0.76 17.45 2.05
CA ALA A 116 -1.75 17.05 1.07
C ALA A 116 -2.42 18.26 0.40
N MET A 117 -2.70 19.33 1.15
CA MET A 117 -3.25 20.57 0.63
C MET A 117 -2.28 21.25 -0.34
N LEU A 118 -1.00 21.37 0.01
CA LEU A 118 0.03 21.93 -0.88
C LEU A 118 0.16 21.12 -2.17
N ARG A 119 0.15 19.78 -2.07
CA ARG A 119 0.17 18.89 -3.25
C ARG A 119 -1.05 19.11 -4.15
N VAL A 120 -2.23 19.33 -3.58
CA VAL A 120 -3.46 19.60 -4.34
C VAL A 120 -3.42 20.98 -4.98
N LYS A 121 -2.94 22.01 -4.27
CA LYS A 121 -2.75 23.36 -4.84
C LYS A 121 -1.81 23.32 -6.05
N ALA A 122 -0.62 22.76 -5.88
CA ALA A 122 0.35 22.60 -6.97
C ALA A 122 -0.19 21.77 -8.14
N ALA A 123 -1.04 20.76 -7.87
CA ALA A 123 -1.67 19.99 -8.93
C ALA A 123 -2.74 20.80 -9.69
N LYS A 124 -3.47 21.69 -9.00
CA LYS A 124 -4.47 22.58 -9.60
C LYS A 124 -3.82 23.70 -10.42
N GLU A 125 -2.70 24.26 -9.93
CA GLU A 125 -1.90 25.25 -10.66
C GLU A 125 -1.39 24.68 -11.97
N LYS A 126 -0.76 23.50 -11.93
CA LYS A 126 -0.31 22.80 -13.16
C LYS A 126 -1.44 22.52 -14.13
N SER A 127 -2.61 22.09 -13.65
CA SER A 127 -3.75 21.86 -14.54
C SER A 127 -4.35 23.14 -15.15
N LYS A 128 -4.03 24.32 -14.61
CA LYS A 128 -4.41 25.62 -15.19
C LYS A 128 -3.36 26.11 -16.20
N GLU A 129 -2.09 25.78 -16.00
CA GLU A 129 -1.00 26.10 -16.95
C GLU A 129 -1.07 25.21 -18.20
N ASP A 130 -1.50 23.96 -18.04
CA ASP A 130 -1.64 22.98 -19.14
C ASP A 130 -2.96 23.14 -19.96
N ALA A 131 -3.88 24.02 -19.54
CA ALA A 131 -5.21 24.20 -20.13
C ALA A 131 -5.34 25.52 -20.88
#